data_AF-A0A257SFN2-F1
#
_entry.id   AF-A0A257SFN2-F1
#
_cell.length_a   1.000
_cell.length_b   1.000
_cell.length_c   1.000
_cell.angle_alpha   90.00
_cell.angle_beta   90.00
_cell.angle_gamma   90.00
#
_symmetry.space_group_name_H-M   'P 1'
#
loop_
_entity.id
_entity.type
_entity.pdbx_description
1 polymer ?
#
loop_
_entity_poly.entity_id
_entity_poly.type
_entity_poly.pdbx_seq_one_letter_code
_entity_poly.pdbx_strand_id
1 'polypeptide(L)'
;MPIAVIGSVLIGAVLYEGLQLAFLVAVSPADLAQGGWQHLDFPGLTGPFAALATAVGATWWGVLLYVDALVSPAGTAFIYTTSAARITMATGEMGSGPRWLARLNGRGVPWLSLLVVYGVGSLFFFPFPSWQKLVGYISSVTVLSYSLGPVVLLQLRRAMPREPRPFRLWAAPVLAPMAFIVANWIIFWAGLATLTFTFVALALLLALYLLFHYVLQDARDREALGWRHVWWVFPYFALLWLCSYLGPASLGGKDWIPFFGDMGIIAVLSLAVLWAALRFAVADDEMVRYVRELNEVPPTAP
;
A
#
# COMPACT_ATOMS: atom_id res chain seq x y z
N MET A 1 11.38 0.02 -18.06
CA MET A 1 10.50 0.07 -16.88
C MET A 1 11.25 -0.12 -15.55
N PRO A 2 12.06 -1.17 -15.31
CA PRO A 2 12.67 -1.39 -13.98
C PRO A 2 13.62 -0.27 -13.55
N ILE A 3 14.46 0.22 -14.47
CA ILE A 3 15.39 1.33 -14.23
C ILE A 3 14.63 2.61 -13.85
N ALA A 4 13.48 2.87 -14.47
CA ALA A 4 12.68 4.05 -14.16
C ALA A 4 12.09 3.97 -12.75
N VAL A 5 11.58 2.81 -12.34
CA VAL A 5 11.00 2.60 -10.99
C VAL A 5 12.09 2.65 -9.91
N ILE A 6 13.19 1.93 -10.09
CA ILE A 6 14.29 1.94 -9.13
C ILE A 6 14.92 3.34 -9.07
N GLY A 7 15.15 3.96 -10.23
CA GLY A 7 15.71 5.30 -10.35
C GLY A 7 14.83 6.35 -9.67
N SER A 8 13.50 6.33 -9.88
CA SER A 8 12.60 7.29 -9.25
C SER A 8 12.57 7.14 -7.72
N VAL A 9 12.59 5.90 -7.21
CA VAL A 9 12.65 5.64 -5.76
C VAL A 9 13.98 6.12 -5.18
N LEU A 10 15.11 5.84 -5.84
CA LEU A 10 16.43 6.28 -5.36
C LEU A 10 16.57 7.80 -5.39
N ILE A 11 16.11 8.46 -6.44
CA ILE A 11 16.11 9.93 -6.53
C ILE A 11 15.24 10.51 -5.41
N GLY A 12 14.02 9.97 -5.22
CA GLY A 12 13.13 10.39 -4.14
C GLY A 12 13.77 10.20 -2.76
N ALA A 13 14.39 9.05 -2.50
CA ALA A 13 15.10 8.79 -1.25
C ALA A 13 16.23 9.79 -1.01
N VAL A 14 17.09 10.03 -2.01
CA VAL A 14 18.19 11.01 -1.91
C VAL A 14 17.65 12.41 -1.64
N LEU A 15 16.56 12.81 -2.30
CA LEU A 15 15.93 14.11 -2.06
C LEU A 15 15.36 14.22 -0.64
N TYR A 16 14.64 13.21 -0.15
CA TYR A 16 14.07 13.23 1.20
C TYR A 16 15.15 13.22 2.28
N GLU A 17 16.18 12.38 2.14
CA GLU A 17 17.33 12.36 3.06
C GLU A 17 18.12 13.68 3.02
N GLY A 18 18.30 14.25 1.82
CA GLY A 18 18.93 15.55 1.64
C GLY A 18 18.15 16.68 2.30
N LEU A 19 16.82 16.69 2.17
CA LEU A 19 15.94 17.63 2.88
C LEU A 19 16.03 17.44 4.39
N GLN A 20 16.03 16.19 4.86
CA GLN A 20 16.15 15.88 6.28
C GLN A 20 17.48 16.39 6.84
N LEU A 21 18.59 16.19 6.11
CA LEU A 21 19.90 16.72 6.48
C LEU A 21 19.93 18.25 6.48
N ALA A 22 19.33 18.89 5.47
CA ALA A 22 19.20 20.34 5.41
C ALA A 22 18.40 20.89 6.60
N PHE A 23 17.30 20.22 6.99
CA PHE A 23 16.53 20.56 8.19
C PHE A 23 17.40 20.46 9.45
N LEU A 24 18.12 19.35 9.64
CA LEU A 24 18.99 19.16 10.80
C LEU A 24 20.09 20.22 10.91
N VAL A 25 20.62 20.70 9.79
CA VAL A 25 21.66 21.75 9.75
C VAL A 25 21.07 23.15 9.95
N ALA A 26 19.85 23.39 9.44
CA ALA A 26 19.22 24.71 9.49
C ALA A 26 18.53 25.03 10.82
N VAL A 27 18.12 24.02 11.59
CA VAL A 27 17.55 24.22 12.93
C VAL A 27 18.59 24.88 13.85
N SER A 28 18.22 25.98 14.48
CA SER A 28 19.15 26.70 15.35
C SER A 28 19.35 25.97 16.69
N PRO A 29 20.58 25.94 17.25
CA PRO A 29 20.82 25.39 18.58
C PRO A 29 20.04 26.11 19.69
N ALA A 30 19.68 27.38 19.47
CA ALA A 30 18.90 28.18 20.41
C ALA A 30 17.43 27.74 20.51
N ASP A 31 16.85 27.28 19.39
CA ASP A 31 15.48 26.74 19.37
C ASP A 31 15.44 25.37 20.06
N LEU A 32 16.50 24.57 19.90
CA LEU A 32 16.66 23.28 20.60
C LEU A 32 16.89 23.44 22.11
N ALA A 33 17.46 24.56 22.56
CA ALA A 33 17.71 24.82 23.97
C ALA A 33 16.42 25.04 24.79
N GLN A 34 15.28 25.31 24.14
CA GLN A 34 13.99 25.62 24.78
C GLN A 34 13.13 24.38 25.12
N GLY A 35 13.72 23.17 25.12
CA GLY A 35 13.00 21.94 25.46
C GLY A 35 13.31 20.74 24.57
N GLY A 36 14.38 20.81 23.77
CA GLY A 36 14.81 19.75 22.88
C GLY A 36 13.88 19.52 21.69
N TRP A 37 14.07 18.40 20.99
CA TRP A 37 13.32 18.05 19.79
C TRP A 37 11.79 17.98 19.96
N GLN A 38 11.32 17.80 21.20
CA GLN A 38 9.89 17.67 21.50
C GLN A 38 9.16 19.03 21.55
N HIS A 39 9.88 20.15 21.64
CA HIS A 39 9.32 21.50 21.78
C HIS A 39 9.63 22.41 20.57
N LEU A 40 10.14 21.85 19.47
CA LEU A 40 10.31 22.57 18.21
C LEU A 40 8.93 22.85 17.60
N ASP A 41 8.45 24.08 17.77
CA ASP A 41 7.25 24.59 17.12
C ASP A 41 7.60 25.82 16.28
N PHE A 42 7.08 25.88 15.04
CA PHE A 42 7.28 26.98 14.09
C PHE A 42 5.93 27.70 13.88
N PRO A 43 5.48 28.52 14.85
CA PRO A 43 4.16 29.14 14.80
C PRO A 43 3.99 30.05 13.57
N GLY A 44 2.92 29.84 12.82
CA GLY A 44 2.51 30.69 11.70
C GLY A 44 2.99 30.24 10.30
N LEU A 45 3.76 29.15 10.19
CA LEU A 45 4.25 28.63 8.91
C LEU A 45 3.74 27.20 8.69
N THR A 46 2.89 27.02 7.68
CA THR A 46 2.33 25.71 7.29
C THR A 46 3.37 24.91 6.51
N GLY A 47 4.39 24.43 7.23
CA GLY A 47 5.41 23.52 6.70
C GLY A 47 6.81 23.87 7.21
N PRO A 48 7.54 22.93 7.84
CA PRO A 48 8.85 23.20 8.43
C PRO A 48 9.87 23.70 7.40
N PHE A 49 9.80 23.24 6.15
CA PHE A 49 10.72 23.66 5.09
C PHE A 49 10.44 25.06 4.55
N ALA A 50 9.17 25.45 4.40
CA ALA A 50 8.81 26.82 4.02
C ALA A 50 9.19 27.81 5.14
N ALA A 51 9.05 27.38 6.39
CA ALA A 51 9.49 28.13 7.55
C ALA A 51 11.00 28.39 7.53
N LEU A 52 11.79 27.32 7.37
CA LEU A 52 13.24 27.42 7.30
C LEU A 52 13.73 28.20 6.07
N ALA A 53 13.10 28.04 4.92
CA ALA A 53 13.44 28.82 3.72
C ALA A 53 13.26 30.33 3.96
N THR A 54 12.20 30.71 4.68
CA THR A 54 11.97 32.11 5.07
C THR A 54 12.98 32.56 6.13
N ALA A 55 13.30 31.72 7.11
CA ALA A 55 14.27 32.02 8.17
C ALA A 55 15.69 32.25 7.64
N VAL A 56 16.10 31.55 6.57
CA VAL A 56 17.42 31.71 5.91
C VAL A 56 17.41 32.87 4.88
N GLY A 57 16.33 33.66 4.80
CA GLY A 57 16.21 34.80 3.89
C GLY A 57 15.90 34.41 2.44
N ALA A 58 15.55 33.15 2.19
CA ALA A 58 15.27 32.58 0.89
C ALA A 58 13.76 32.58 0.58
N THR A 59 13.06 33.68 0.90
CA THR A 59 11.59 33.79 0.90
C THR A 59 10.93 33.41 -0.43
N TRP A 60 11.61 33.65 -1.56
CA TRP A 60 11.14 33.22 -2.89
C TRP A 60 10.95 31.69 -3.01
N TRP A 61 11.81 30.90 -2.36
CA TRP A 61 11.69 29.44 -2.34
C TRP A 61 10.44 28.99 -1.57
N GLY A 62 10.04 29.73 -0.54
CA GLY A 62 8.79 29.48 0.19
C GLY A 62 7.56 29.59 -0.71
N VAL A 63 7.51 30.59 -1.60
CA VAL A 63 6.41 30.76 -2.57
C VAL A 63 6.33 29.57 -3.51
N LEU A 64 7.48 29.12 -4.05
CA LEU A 64 7.54 27.97 -4.95
C LEU A 64 7.08 26.68 -4.24
N LEU A 65 7.48 26.47 -2.98
CA LEU A 65 7.04 25.34 -2.16
C LEU A 65 5.53 25.34 -1.91
N TYR A 66 4.92 26.50 -1.65
CA TYR A 66 3.46 26.59 -1.48
C TYR A 66 2.69 26.34 -2.78
N VAL A 67 3.20 26.82 -3.92
CA VAL A 67 2.60 26.51 -5.23
C VAL A 67 2.72 25.02 -5.55
N ASP A 68 3.88 24.42 -5.31
CA ASP A 68 4.08 22.98 -5.49
C ASP A 68 3.16 22.15 -4.59
N ALA A 69 2.99 22.56 -3.33
CA ALA A 69 2.05 21.93 -2.39
C ALA A 69 0.59 21.94 -2.86
N LEU A 70 0.22 22.81 -3.81
CA LEU A 70 -1.09 22.80 -4.46
C LEU A 70 -1.09 22.00 -5.76
N VAL A 71 -0.08 22.16 -6.61
CA VAL A 71 -0.03 21.57 -7.97
C VAL A 71 0.33 20.08 -7.94
N SER A 72 1.31 19.68 -7.12
CA SER A 72 1.83 18.32 -7.07
C SER A 72 0.77 17.29 -6.59
N PRO A 73 -0.02 17.57 -5.53
CA PRO A 73 -1.12 16.69 -5.15
C PRO A 73 -2.21 16.58 -6.22
N ALA A 74 -2.48 17.65 -6.98
CA ALA A 74 -3.47 17.61 -8.06
C ALA A 74 -3.04 16.64 -9.18
N GLY A 75 -1.77 16.71 -9.62
CA GLY A 75 -1.23 15.77 -10.60
C GLY A 75 -1.29 14.32 -10.10
N THR A 76 -0.92 14.09 -8.85
CA THR A 76 -1.01 12.78 -8.19
C THR A 76 -2.46 12.29 -8.14
N ALA A 77 -3.41 13.13 -7.76
CA ALA A 77 -4.84 12.79 -7.70
C ALA A 77 -5.39 12.38 -9.07
N PHE A 78 -5.00 13.05 -10.15
CA PHE A 78 -5.41 12.68 -11.51
C PHE A 78 -4.89 11.30 -11.93
N ILE A 79 -3.62 10.99 -11.63
CA ILE A 79 -3.01 9.69 -11.93
C ILE A 79 -3.73 8.60 -11.13
N TYR A 80 -3.88 8.77 -9.81
CA TYR A 80 -4.51 7.77 -8.95
C TYR A 80 -5.98 7.55 -9.29
N THR A 81 -6.74 8.60 -9.61
CA THR A 81 -8.14 8.47 -10.01
C THR A 81 -8.27 7.64 -11.30
N THR A 82 -7.39 7.89 -12.27
CA THR A 82 -7.37 7.14 -13.54
C THR A 82 -6.97 5.69 -13.33
N SER A 83 -5.90 5.44 -12.57
CA SER A 83 -5.43 4.09 -12.25
C SER A 83 -6.46 3.29 -11.46
N ALA A 84 -7.06 3.89 -10.42
CA ALA A 84 -8.09 3.25 -9.61
C ALA A 84 -9.30 2.85 -10.47
N ALA A 85 -9.79 3.75 -11.33
CA ALA A 85 -10.91 3.44 -12.21
C ALA A 85 -10.60 2.27 -13.17
N ARG A 86 -9.36 2.16 -13.67
CA ARG A 86 -8.93 1.03 -14.50
C ARG A 86 -8.77 -0.27 -13.72
N ILE A 87 -8.28 -0.22 -12.49
CA ILE A 87 -8.19 -1.40 -11.61
C ILE A 87 -9.60 -1.91 -11.29
N THR A 88 -10.53 -1.02 -10.95
CA THR A 88 -11.93 -1.37 -10.70
C THR A 88 -12.63 -1.92 -11.95
N MET A 89 -12.32 -1.37 -13.13
CA MET A 89 -12.80 -1.90 -14.41
C MET A 89 -12.31 -3.33 -14.65
N ALA A 90 -11.02 -3.60 -14.38
CA ALA A 90 -10.43 -4.93 -14.52
C ALA A 90 -11.12 -5.96 -13.61
N THR A 91 -11.56 -5.57 -12.40
CA THR A 91 -12.37 -6.45 -11.54
C THR A 91 -13.65 -6.90 -12.24
N GLY A 92 -14.29 -6.02 -13.03
CA GLY A 92 -15.46 -6.34 -13.84
C GLY A 92 -15.15 -7.18 -15.08
N GLU A 93 -13.97 -7.01 -15.70
CA GLU A 93 -13.52 -7.81 -16.84
C GLU A 93 -13.18 -9.26 -16.43
N MET A 94 -12.54 -9.43 -15.27
CA MET A 94 -12.18 -10.73 -14.72
C MET A 94 -13.37 -11.50 -14.11
N GLY A 95 -14.61 -11.02 -14.24
CA GLY A 95 -15.80 -11.67 -13.66
C GLY A 95 -15.87 -11.66 -12.13
N SER A 96 -14.84 -11.13 -11.46
CA SER A 96 -14.78 -10.96 -10.00
C SER A 96 -15.66 -9.83 -9.46
N GLY A 97 -16.20 -8.96 -10.33
CA GLY A 97 -17.08 -7.86 -9.96
C GLY A 97 -18.23 -7.69 -10.95
N PRO A 98 -19.13 -6.73 -10.71
CA PRO A 98 -20.23 -6.46 -11.63
C PRO A 98 -19.72 -6.10 -13.04
N ARG A 99 -20.23 -6.78 -14.08
CA ARG A 99 -19.84 -6.55 -15.48
C ARG A 99 -20.02 -5.11 -15.95
N TRP A 100 -20.89 -4.32 -15.31
CA TRP A 100 -21.08 -2.92 -15.65
C TRP A 100 -19.87 -2.04 -15.33
N LEU A 101 -18.95 -2.48 -14.46
CA LEU A 101 -17.68 -1.79 -14.19
C LEU A 101 -16.75 -1.77 -15.41
N ALA A 102 -16.85 -2.79 -16.28
CA ALA A 102 -16.08 -2.91 -17.51
C ALA A 102 -16.60 -2.00 -18.65
N ARG A 103 -17.71 -1.28 -18.46
CA ARG A 103 -18.29 -0.45 -19.53
C ARG A 103 -17.45 0.78 -19.81
N LEU A 104 -16.98 0.88 -21.05
CA LEU A 104 -16.27 2.04 -21.59
C LEU A 104 -17.25 3.01 -22.28
N ASN A 105 -16.94 4.30 -22.23
CA ASN A 105 -17.59 5.29 -23.10
C ASN A 105 -16.92 5.34 -24.49
N GLY A 106 -17.44 6.16 -25.42
CA GLY A 106 -16.89 6.31 -26.78
C GLY A 106 -15.46 6.84 -26.87
N ARG A 107 -14.83 7.21 -25.74
CA ARG A 107 -13.43 7.65 -25.64
C ARG A 107 -12.54 6.64 -24.89
N GLY A 108 -13.03 5.44 -24.60
CA GLY A 108 -12.28 4.40 -23.89
C GLY A 108 -12.10 4.65 -22.39
N VAL A 109 -12.98 5.46 -21.78
CA VAL A 109 -12.95 5.76 -20.34
C VAL A 109 -13.98 4.90 -19.60
N PRO A 110 -13.59 4.17 -18.53
CA PRO A 110 -14.52 3.39 -17.71
C PRO A 110 -15.30 4.29 -16.74
N TRP A 111 -16.31 5.00 -17.27
CA TRP A 111 -17.02 6.05 -16.55
C TRP A 111 -17.80 5.54 -15.32
N LEU A 112 -18.33 4.31 -15.34
CA LEU A 112 -19.00 3.73 -14.18
C LEU A 112 -18.01 3.40 -13.05
N SER A 113 -16.86 2.82 -13.40
CA SER A 113 -15.79 2.60 -12.42
C SER A 113 -15.27 3.92 -11.85
N LEU A 114 -15.18 4.97 -12.68
CA LEU A 114 -14.82 6.31 -12.21
C LEU A 114 -15.83 6.87 -11.19
N LEU A 115 -17.14 6.71 -11.44
CA LEU A 115 -18.18 7.13 -10.49
C LEU A 115 -18.12 6.34 -9.18
N VAL A 116 -17.84 5.03 -9.24
CA VAL A 116 -17.66 4.20 -8.04
C VAL A 116 -16.46 4.67 -7.24
N VAL A 117 -15.31 4.87 -7.89
CA VAL A 117 -14.09 5.40 -7.25
C VAL A 117 -14.35 6.78 -6.62
N TYR A 118 -15.09 7.66 -7.29
CA TYR A 118 -15.48 8.95 -6.75
C TYR A 118 -16.38 8.82 -5.52
N GLY A 119 -17.40 7.95 -5.57
CA GLY A 119 -18.33 7.73 -4.45
C GLY A 119 -17.62 7.13 -3.23
N VAL A 120 -16.78 6.11 -3.44
CA VAL A 120 -15.97 5.50 -2.38
C VAL A 120 -14.98 6.52 -1.82
N GLY A 121 -14.25 7.25 -2.68
CA GLY A 121 -13.32 8.29 -2.25
C GLY A 121 -14.00 9.36 -1.39
N SER A 122 -15.17 9.83 -1.81
CA SER A 122 -15.99 10.80 -1.07
C SER A 122 -16.45 10.26 0.29
N LEU A 123 -16.85 8.99 0.36
CA LEU A 123 -17.22 8.34 1.62
C LEU A 123 -16.03 8.28 2.59
N PHE A 124 -14.83 7.98 2.08
CA PHE A 124 -13.61 7.96 2.89
C PHE A 124 -13.18 9.34 3.38
N PHE A 125 -13.74 10.47 2.91
CA PHE A 125 -13.49 11.78 3.54
C PHE A 125 -14.30 12.00 4.82
N PHE A 126 -15.44 11.33 4.99
CA PHE A 126 -16.36 11.56 6.11
C PHE A 126 -15.87 11.07 7.50
N PRO A 127 -15.24 9.87 7.64
CA PRO A 127 -14.97 9.30 8.95
C PRO A 127 -13.70 9.85 9.63
N PHE A 128 -12.85 10.63 8.94
CA PHE A 128 -11.53 10.97 9.47
C PHE A 128 -11.48 12.36 10.08
N PRO A 129 -11.16 12.48 11.38
CA PRO A 129 -11.11 13.76 12.08
C PRO A 129 -9.84 14.58 11.78
N SER A 130 -8.83 13.98 11.13
CA SER A 130 -7.61 14.68 10.73
C SER A 130 -6.97 14.09 9.47
N TRP A 131 -6.32 14.96 8.69
CA TRP A 131 -5.51 14.60 7.52
C TRP A 131 -4.42 13.57 7.86
N GLN A 132 -3.73 13.75 8.99
CA GLN A 132 -2.64 12.86 9.42
C GLN A 132 -3.13 11.42 9.63
N LYS A 133 -4.31 11.24 10.23
CA LYS A 133 -4.89 9.91 10.40
C LYS A 133 -5.20 9.27 9.05
N LEU A 134 -5.82 10.03 8.14
CA LEU A 134 -6.11 9.58 6.77
C LEU A 134 -4.84 9.11 6.05
N VAL A 135 -3.76 9.89 6.10
CA VAL A 135 -2.46 9.52 5.51
C VAL A 135 -1.92 8.23 6.12
N GLY A 136 -1.95 8.09 7.46
CA GLY A 136 -1.51 6.87 8.14
C GLY A 136 -2.25 5.62 7.68
N TYR A 137 -3.58 5.69 7.52
CA TYR A 137 -4.38 4.56 7.03
C TYR A 137 -4.05 4.22 5.56
N ILE A 138 -3.97 5.22 4.68
CA ILE A 138 -3.65 5.01 3.26
C ILE A 138 -2.25 4.41 3.11
N SER A 139 -1.26 4.91 3.84
CA SER A 139 0.10 4.36 3.84
C SER A 139 0.11 2.90 4.29
N SER A 140 -0.63 2.56 5.34
CA SER A 140 -0.72 1.19 5.87
C SER A 140 -1.33 0.21 4.85
N VAL A 141 -2.45 0.59 4.22
CA VAL A 141 -3.10 -0.21 3.18
C VAL A 141 -2.20 -0.36 1.95
N THR A 142 -1.50 0.71 1.57
CA THR A 142 -0.57 0.70 0.43
C THR A 142 0.58 -0.28 0.68
N VAL A 143 1.20 -0.24 1.86
CA VAL A 143 2.29 -1.14 2.23
C VAL A 143 1.80 -2.58 2.35
N LEU A 144 0.60 -2.79 2.89
CA LEU A 144 -0.02 -4.11 2.92
C LEU A 144 -0.19 -4.68 1.50
N SER A 145 -0.55 -3.84 0.53
CA SER A 145 -0.63 -4.24 -0.87
C SER A 145 0.75 -4.64 -1.43
N TYR A 146 1.82 -3.95 -1.04
CA TYR A 146 3.19 -4.33 -1.41
C TYR A 146 3.64 -5.67 -0.83
N SER A 147 3.10 -6.08 0.33
CA SER A 147 3.41 -7.37 0.95
C SER A 147 3.01 -8.58 0.09
N LEU A 148 2.06 -8.42 -0.83
CA LEU A 148 1.68 -9.47 -1.79
C LEU A 148 2.76 -9.72 -2.85
N GLY A 149 3.55 -8.70 -3.20
CA GLY A 149 4.57 -8.76 -4.24
C GLY A 149 5.62 -9.87 -4.01
N PRO A 150 6.25 -9.95 -2.83
CA PRO A 150 7.15 -11.04 -2.45
C PRO A 150 6.55 -12.45 -2.64
N VAL A 151 5.30 -12.65 -2.20
CA VAL A 151 4.61 -13.95 -2.28
C VAL A 151 4.42 -14.35 -3.74
N VAL A 152 3.86 -13.44 -4.55
CA VAL A 152 3.61 -13.67 -5.97
C VAL A 152 4.93 -13.89 -6.74
N LEU A 153 5.97 -13.11 -6.46
CA LEU A 153 7.28 -13.25 -7.10
C LEU A 153 7.89 -14.63 -6.84
N LEU A 154 7.87 -15.10 -5.59
CA LEU A 154 8.42 -16.40 -5.23
C LEU A 154 7.59 -17.54 -5.83
N GLN A 155 6.26 -17.42 -5.85
CA GLN A 155 5.39 -18.43 -6.45
C GLN A 155 5.57 -18.51 -7.97
N LEU A 156 5.60 -17.37 -8.68
CA LEU A 156 5.88 -17.35 -10.13
C LEU A 156 7.26 -17.91 -10.46
N ARG A 157 8.26 -17.67 -9.61
CA ARG A 157 9.60 -18.24 -9.81
C ARG A 157 9.61 -19.75 -9.73
N ARG A 158 8.79 -20.32 -8.87
CA ARG A 158 8.64 -21.76 -8.66
C ARG A 158 7.83 -22.40 -9.80
N ALA A 159 6.66 -21.84 -10.12
CA ALA A 159 5.75 -22.39 -11.12
C ALA A 159 6.27 -22.22 -12.56
N MET A 160 6.93 -21.10 -12.85
CA MET A 160 7.38 -20.73 -14.21
C MET A 160 8.89 -20.43 -14.26
N PRO A 161 9.76 -21.42 -13.98
CA PRO A 161 11.20 -21.19 -13.86
C PRO A 161 11.88 -20.86 -15.19
N ARG A 162 11.33 -21.33 -16.32
CA ARG A 162 11.93 -21.24 -17.66
C ARG A 162 11.44 -20.05 -18.50
N GLU A 163 10.46 -19.30 -18.03
CA GLU A 163 9.94 -18.15 -18.77
C GLU A 163 11.03 -17.08 -19.00
N PRO A 164 11.12 -16.49 -20.21
CA PRO A 164 12.05 -15.41 -20.48
C PRO A 164 11.65 -14.18 -19.66
N ARG A 165 12.61 -13.61 -18.92
CA ARG A 165 12.38 -12.47 -18.03
C ARG A 165 13.25 -11.31 -18.48
N PRO A 166 12.66 -10.21 -19.00
CA PRO A 166 13.40 -9.00 -19.36
C PRO A 166 14.18 -8.39 -18.19
N PHE A 167 13.72 -8.66 -16.96
CA PHE A 167 14.41 -8.28 -15.73
C PHE A 167 14.49 -9.47 -14.77
N ARG A 168 15.69 -9.77 -14.27
CA ARG A 168 15.93 -10.81 -13.27
C ARG A 168 16.47 -10.19 -11.98
N LEU A 169 15.66 -10.25 -10.92
CA LEU A 169 16.14 -9.95 -9.57
C LEU A 169 17.07 -11.08 -9.09
N TRP A 170 18.36 -10.79 -9.02
CA TRP A 170 19.44 -11.75 -8.75
C TRP A 170 19.30 -12.46 -7.41
N ALA A 171 18.86 -11.77 -6.36
CA ALA A 171 18.76 -12.30 -5.00
C ALA A 171 17.31 -12.43 -4.49
N ALA A 172 16.32 -12.73 -5.35
CA ALA A 172 14.92 -12.76 -4.88
C ALA A 172 14.60 -13.71 -3.73
N PRO A 173 15.22 -14.90 -3.57
CA PRO A 173 14.98 -15.74 -2.39
C PRO A 173 15.35 -15.08 -1.07
N VAL A 174 16.17 -14.02 -1.08
CA VAL A 174 16.57 -13.24 0.09
C VAL A 174 15.83 -11.91 0.13
N LEU A 175 15.81 -11.18 -0.99
CA LEU A 175 15.19 -9.86 -1.08
C LEU A 175 13.66 -9.92 -0.90
N ALA A 176 12.98 -10.96 -1.39
CA ALA A 176 11.53 -11.07 -1.23
C ALA A 176 11.13 -11.30 0.23
N PRO A 177 11.72 -12.27 0.98
CA PRO A 177 11.46 -12.37 2.42
C PRO A 177 11.83 -11.11 3.20
N MET A 178 12.96 -10.47 2.91
CA MET A 178 13.34 -9.20 3.56
C MET A 178 12.32 -8.10 3.29
N ALA A 179 11.86 -7.95 2.04
CA ALA A 179 10.83 -6.97 1.70
C ALA A 179 9.51 -7.26 2.42
N PHE A 180 9.14 -8.54 2.58
CA PHE A 180 7.95 -8.94 3.32
C PHE A 180 8.07 -8.59 4.82
N ILE A 181 9.22 -8.85 5.44
CA ILE A 181 9.49 -8.46 6.84
C ILE A 181 9.40 -6.94 7.00
N VAL A 182 10.07 -6.17 6.13
CA VAL A 182 10.07 -4.70 6.19
C VAL A 182 8.67 -4.13 5.99
N ALA A 183 7.87 -4.68 5.07
CA ALA A 183 6.48 -4.28 4.90
C ALA A 183 5.68 -4.48 6.20
N ASN A 184 5.88 -5.61 6.88
CA ASN A 184 5.20 -5.92 8.14
C ASN A 184 5.67 -5.03 9.30
N TRP A 185 6.94 -4.64 9.34
CA TRP A 185 7.41 -3.63 10.29
C TRP A 185 6.77 -2.26 10.05
N ILE A 186 6.68 -1.80 8.81
CA ILE A 186 6.03 -0.51 8.49
C ILE A 186 4.55 -0.54 8.88
N ILE A 187 3.85 -1.65 8.62
CA ILE A 187 2.46 -1.85 9.04
C ILE A 187 2.34 -1.84 10.57
N PHE A 188 3.26 -2.50 11.27
CA PHE A 188 3.30 -2.52 12.72
C PHE A 188 3.54 -1.13 13.33
N TRP A 189 4.48 -0.35 12.77
CA TRP A 189 4.76 1.02 13.23
C TRP A 189 3.58 1.98 13.03
N ALA A 190 2.62 1.64 12.17
CA ALA A 190 1.40 2.42 12.02
C ALA A 190 0.51 2.41 13.30
N GLY A 191 0.73 1.43 14.18
CA GLY A 191 0.10 1.34 15.49
C GLY A 191 -1.26 0.64 15.51
N LEU A 192 -1.71 0.28 16.71
CA LEU A 192 -2.86 -0.60 16.93
C LEU A 192 -4.17 0.00 16.42
N ALA A 193 -4.39 1.30 16.63
CA ALA A 193 -5.60 1.97 16.16
C ALA A 193 -5.69 1.95 14.63
N THR A 194 -4.55 2.20 13.96
CA THR A 194 -4.43 2.17 12.50
C THR A 194 -4.71 0.78 11.96
N LEU A 195 -4.03 -0.23 12.51
CA LEU A 195 -4.20 -1.63 12.18
C LEU A 195 -5.64 -2.13 12.38
N THR A 196 -6.24 -1.82 13.52
CA THR A 196 -7.61 -2.25 13.84
C THR A 196 -8.60 -1.68 12.84
N PHE A 197 -8.51 -0.38 12.54
CA PHE A 197 -9.38 0.24 11.53
C PHE A 197 -9.16 -0.38 10.16
N THR A 198 -7.91 -0.53 9.71
CA THR A 198 -7.58 -1.11 8.40
C THR A 198 -8.12 -2.53 8.26
N PHE A 199 -7.94 -3.37 9.28
CA PHE A 199 -8.42 -4.76 9.23
C PHE A 199 -9.94 -4.87 9.31
N VAL A 200 -10.60 -4.03 10.10
CA VAL A 200 -12.08 -3.96 10.11
C VAL A 200 -12.61 -3.49 8.75
N ALA A 201 -11.99 -2.48 8.15
CA ALA A 201 -12.36 -1.99 6.83
C ALA A 201 -12.18 -3.10 5.77
N LEU A 202 -11.04 -3.81 5.78
CA LEU A 202 -10.79 -4.92 4.86
C LEU A 202 -11.76 -6.10 5.09
N ALA A 203 -12.10 -6.40 6.34
CA ALA A 203 -13.09 -7.42 6.66
C ALA A 203 -14.50 -7.02 6.16
N LEU A 204 -14.88 -5.75 6.28
CA LEU A 204 -16.13 -5.22 5.73
C LEU A 204 -16.14 -5.28 4.19
N LEU A 205 -15.04 -4.88 3.54
CA LEU A 205 -14.85 -4.98 2.10
C LEU A 205 -14.96 -6.44 1.63
N LEU A 206 -14.33 -7.37 2.34
CA LEU A 206 -14.44 -8.80 2.08
C LEU A 206 -15.90 -9.26 2.26
N ALA A 207 -16.59 -8.87 3.33
CA ALA A 207 -17.98 -9.24 3.56
C ALA A 207 -18.91 -8.71 2.46
N LEU A 208 -18.72 -7.47 2.01
CA LEU A 208 -19.44 -6.88 0.88
C LEU A 208 -19.16 -7.64 -0.42
N TYR A 209 -17.90 -8.01 -0.66
CA TYR A 209 -17.52 -8.83 -1.81
C TYR A 209 -18.18 -10.22 -1.78
N LEU A 210 -18.18 -10.89 -0.63
CA LEU A 210 -18.85 -12.19 -0.47
C LEU A 210 -20.36 -12.10 -0.62
N LEU A 211 -20.98 -11.04 -0.08
CA LEU A 211 -22.39 -10.77 -0.27
C LEU A 211 -22.70 -10.60 -1.77
N PHE A 212 -21.90 -9.81 -2.48
CA PHE A 212 -22.03 -9.65 -3.92
C PHE A 212 -21.89 -11.00 -4.63
N HIS A 213 -20.83 -11.76 -4.34
CA HIS A 213 -20.52 -13.01 -5.01
C HIS A 213 -21.57 -14.12 -4.78
N TYR A 214 -22.07 -14.27 -3.54
CA TYR A 214 -23.01 -15.35 -3.21
C TYR A 214 -24.48 -14.98 -3.39
N VAL A 215 -24.85 -13.70 -3.28
CA VAL A 215 -26.25 -13.26 -3.30
C VAL A 215 -26.61 -12.55 -4.60
N LEU A 216 -25.75 -11.66 -5.09
CA LEU A 216 -26.07 -10.77 -6.21
C LEU A 216 -25.54 -11.27 -7.56
N GLN A 217 -24.45 -12.04 -7.57
CA GLN A 217 -23.86 -12.60 -8.79
C GLN A 217 -24.62 -13.84 -9.23
N ASP A 218 -24.96 -13.92 -10.53
CA ASP A 218 -25.62 -15.08 -11.10
C ASP A 218 -24.75 -16.33 -10.98
N ALA A 219 -25.35 -17.46 -10.63
CA ALA A 219 -24.64 -18.73 -10.40
C ALA A 219 -23.80 -19.21 -11.61
N ARG A 220 -24.12 -18.74 -12.82
CA ARG A 220 -23.39 -19.03 -14.05
C ARG A 220 -22.07 -18.28 -14.18
N ASP A 221 -21.97 -17.12 -13.55
CA ASP A 221 -20.79 -16.25 -13.58
C ASP A 221 -19.94 -16.39 -12.31
N ARG A 222 -20.31 -17.28 -11.38
CA ARG A 222 -19.59 -17.50 -10.11
C ARG A 222 -18.38 -18.41 -10.34
N GLU A 223 -17.19 -17.84 -10.26
CA GLU A 223 -15.97 -18.64 -10.12
C GLU A 223 -15.85 -19.21 -8.71
N ALA A 224 -15.28 -20.41 -8.58
CA ALA A 224 -15.05 -21.02 -7.29
C ALA A 224 -14.04 -20.18 -6.51
N LEU A 225 -14.49 -19.59 -5.38
CA LEU A 225 -13.59 -18.89 -4.46
C LEU A 225 -12.51 -19.86 -4.00
N GLY A 226 -11.26 -19.57 -4.35
CA GLY A 226 -10.07 -20.34 -3.99
C GLY A 226 -9.75 -20.27 -2.49
N TRP A 227 -10.72 -20.48 -1.61
CA TRP A 227 -10.63 -20.40 -0.15
C TRP A 227 -9.47 -21.19 0.41
N ARG A 228 -9.19 -22.35 -0.18
CA ARG A 228 -8.06 -23.21 0.16
C ARG A 228 -6.71 -22.53 -0.03
N HIS A 229 -6.62 -21.52 -0.89
CA HIS A 229 -5.40 -20.76 -1.16
C HIS A 229 -5.35 -19.42 -0.42
N VAL A 230 -6.48 -18.92 0.07
CA VAL A 230 -6.60 -17.61 0.75
C VAL A 230 -6.58 -17.75 2.28
N TRP A 231 -6.79 -18.95 2.82
CA TRP A 231 -6.97 -19.15 4.26
C TRP A 231 -5.82 -18.61 5.14
N TRP A 232 -4.58 -18.58 4.62
CA TRP A 232 -3.40 -18.10 5.36
C TRP A 232 -3.43 -16.59 5.65
N VAL A 233 -4.26 -15.83 4.94
CA VAL A 233 -4.42 -14.38 5.14
C VAL A 233 -5.07 -14.08 6.50
N PHE A 234 -6.02 -14.92 6.95
CA PHE A 234 -6.69 -14.75 8.23
C PHE A 234 -5.76 -14.86 9.44
N PRO A 235 -4.98 -15.96 9.62
CA PRO A 235 -4.01 -16.04 10.70
C PRO A 235 -2.92 -14.98 10.55
N TYR A 236 -2.54 -14.60 9.32
CA TYR A 236 -1.57 -13.52 9.10
C TYR A 236 -2.05 -12.18 9.69
N PHE A 237 -3.28 -11.74 9.38
CA PHE A 237 -3.83 -10.50 9.94
C PHE A 237 -4.08 -10.61 11.44
N ALA A 238 -4.58 -11.76 11.92
CA ALA A 238 -4.79 -11.99 13.33
C ALA A 238 -3.47 -11.93 14.14
N LEU A 239 -2.40 -12.53 13.61
CA LEU A 239 -1.07 -12.51 14.24
C LEU A 239 -0.48 -11.10 14.25
N LEU A 240 -0.54 -10.36 13.14
CA LEU A 240 -0.08 -8.97 13.09
C LEU A 240 -0.84 -8.08 14.09
N TRP A 241 -2.16 -8.23 14.15
CA TRP A 241 -2.99 -7.50 15.10
C TRP A 241 -2.64 -7.87 16.54
N LEU A 242 -2.45 -9.16 16.83
CA LEU A 242 -2.09 -9.64 18.15
C LEU A 242 -0.72 -9.12 18.59
N CYS A 243 0.29 -9.12 17.71
CA CYS A 243 1.58 -8.50 17.99
C CYS A 243 1.42 -7.02 18.32
N SER A 244 0.70 -6.26 17.49
CA SER A 244 0.43 -4.85 17.78
C SER A 244 -0.35 -4.60 19.07
N TYR A 245 -1.21 -5.54 19.48
CA TYR A 245 -1.97 -5.46 20.73
C TYR A 245 -1.10 -5.74 21.96
N LEU A 246 -0.21 -6.73 21.88
CA LEU A 246 0.72 -7.10 22.94
C LEU A 246 1.97 -6.21 23.00
N GLY A 247 2.24 -5.50 21.92
CA GLY A 247 3.38 -4.64 21.72
C GLY A 247 3.38 -3.36 22.55
N PRO A 248 4.29 -2.42 22.21
CA PRO A 248 4.58 -1.25 23.03
C PRO A 248 3.39 -0.31 23.23
N ALA A 249 3.29 0.29 24.42
CA ALA A 249 2.29 1.32 24.70
C ALA A 249 2.42 2.55 23.78
N SER A 250 3.63 2.86 23.31
CA SER A 250 3.89 3.96 22.36
C SER A 250 3.16 3.80 21.02
N LEU A 251 2.81 2.57 20.64
CA LEU A 251 2.04 2.24 19.43
C LEU A 251 0.56 1.93 19.75
N GLY A 252 0.13 2.12 21.00
CA GLY A 252 -1.22 1.83 21.49
C GLY A 252 -1.44 0.39 21.99
N GLY A 253 -0.38 -0.40 22.16
CA GLY A 253 -0.43 -1.76 22.70
C GLY A 253 -0.43 -1.81 24.24
N LYS A 254 -0.38 -3.03 24.80
CA LYS A 254 -0.40 -3.30 26.25
C LYS A 254 0.95 -3.24 26.95
N ASP A 255 2.04 -3.01 26.22
CA ASP A 255 3.41 -2.94 26.72
C ASP A 255 3.93 -4.26 27.34
N TRP A 256 3.46 -5.41 26.85
CA TRP A 256 3.93 -6.72 27.33
C TRP A 256 5.24 -7.13 26.66
N ILE A 257 5.49 -6.62 25.46
CA ILE A 257 6.67 -6.93 24.66
C ILE A 257 7.39 -5.60 24.33
N PRO A 258 8.71 -5.51 24.58
CA PRO A 258 9.47 -4.31 24.24
C PRO A 258 9.55 -4.12 22.72
N PHE A 259 9.67 -2.86 22.28
CA PHE A 259 9.62 -2.47 20.86
C PHE A 259 10.51 -3.31 19.94
N PHE A 260 11.78 -3.46 20.26
CA PHE A 260 12.71 -4.26 19.44
C PHE A 260 12.45 -5.77 19.54
N GLY A 261 11.92 -6.24 20.68
CA GLY A 261 11.50 -7.63 20.84
C GLY A 261 10.33 -7.97 19.93
N ASP A 262 9.34 -7.08 19.85
CA ASP A 262 8.18 -7.25 18.98
C ASP A 262 8.58 -7.23 17.50
N MET A 263 9.49 -6.33 17.10
CA MET A 263 10.07 -6.35 15.74
C MET A 263 10.72 -7.70 15.40
N GLY A 264 11.46 -8.29 16.34
CA GLY A 264 12.06 -9.62 16.16
C GLY A 264 11.01 -10.72 15.99
N ILE A 265 9.96 -10.69 16.81
CA ILE A 265 8.82 -11.63 16.73
C ILE A 265 8.11 -11.48 15.38
N ILE A 266 7.81 -10.26 14.96
CA ILE A 266 7.17 -9.96 13.68
C ILE A 266 8.03 -10.44 12.51
N ALA A 267 9.36 -10.32 12.58
CA ALA A 267 10.24 -10.84 11.53
C ALA A 267 10.13 -12.37 11.40
N VAL A 268 10.15 -13.10 12.52
CA VAL A 268 9.99 -14.56 12.53
C VAL A 268 8.60 -14.96 12.04
N LEU A 269 7.55 -14.29 12.50
CA LEU A 269 6.18 -14.52 12.06
C LEU A 269 6.00 -14.23 10.57
N SER A 270 6.64 -13.18 10.05
CA SER A 270 6.62 -12.83 8.64
C SER A 270 7.20 -13.96 7.78
N LEU A 271 8.30 -14.58 8.22
CA LEU A 271 8.88 -15.73 7.54
C LEU A 271 7.97 -16.96 7.61
N ALA A 272 7.35 -17.22 8.77
CA ALA A 272 6.42 -18.33 8.94
C ALA A 272 5.16 -18.16 8.07
N VAL A 273 4.61 -16.95 8.01
CA VAL A 273 3.48 -16.60 7.13
C VAL A 273 3.87 -16.70 5.67
N LEU A 274 5.04 -16.19 5.27
CA LEU A 274 5.51 -16.31 3.90
C LEU A 274 5.68 -17.77 3.48
N TRP A 275 6.24 -18.60 4.37
CA TRP A 275 6.35 -20.03 4.14
C TRP A 275 4.98 -20.72 4.03
N ALA A 276 4.03 -20.37 4.91
CA ALA A 276 2.66 -20.86 4.81
C ALA A 276 2.00 -20.42 3.50
N ALA A 277 2.10 -19.15 3.12
CA ALA A 277 1.56 -18.59 1.89
C ALA A 277 2.08 -19.34 0.65
N LEU A 278 3.38 -19.69 0.60
CA LEU A 278 3.97 -20.47 -0.49
C LEU A 278 3.59 -21.96 -0.47
N ARG A 279 3.24 -22.51 0.70
CA ARG A 279 2.81 -23.90 0.83
C ARG A 279 1.35 -24.09 0.46
N PHE A 280 0.52 -23.09 0.74
CA PHE A 280 -0.90 -23.06 0.42
C PHE A 280 -1.22 -22.25 -0.83
N ALA A 281 -0.21 -21.81 -1.58
CA ALA A 281 -0.39 -21.17 -2.87
C ALA A 281 -1.07 -22.12 -3.86
N VAL A 282 -1.70 -21.52 -4.88
CA VAL A 282 -2.28 -22.22 -6.04
C VAL A 282 -1.23 -23.17 -6.64
N ALA A 283 -1.68 -24.37 -7.02
CA ALA A 283 -0.81 -25.37 -7.63
C ALA A 283 -0.07 -24.80 -8.86
N ASP A 284 1.17 -25.22 -9.06
CA ASP A 284 2.07 -24.64 -10.06
C ASP A 284 1.47 -24.76 -11.49
N ASP A 285 0.82 -25.88 -11.77
CA ASP A 285 0.09 -26.20 -12.99
C ASP A 285 -1.14 -25.32 -13.24
N GLU A 286 -1.91 -25.02 -12.19
CA GLU A 286 -3.06 -24.10 -12.28
C GLU A 286 -2.60 -22.65 -12.46
N MET A 287 -1.50 -22.25 -11.81
CA MET A 287 -0.89 -20.94 -12.01
C MET A 287 -0.41 -20.75 -13.46
N VAL A 288 0.24 -21.76 -14.04
CA VAL A 288 0.68 -21.73 -15.45
C VAL A 288 -0.51 -21.58 -16.38
N ARG A 289 -1.62 -22.28 -16.10
CA ARG A 289 -2.86 -22.16 -16.88
C ARG A 289 -3.40 -20.73 -16.82
N TYR A 290 -3.55 -20.15 -15.63
CA TYR A 290 -4.04 -18.78 -15.48
C TYR A 290 -3.16 -17.74 -16.18
N VAL A 291 -1.84 -17.85 -16.07
CA VAL A 291 -0.93 -16.93 -16.77
C VAL A 291 -1.01 -17.09 -18.28
N ARG A 292 -1.24 -18.31 -18.79
CA ARG A 292 -1.47 -18.54 -20.22
C ARG A 292 -2.77 -17.94 -20.69
N GLU A 293 -3.88 -18.20 -19.99
CA GLU A 293 -5.20 -17.63 -20.29
C GLU A 293 -5.18 -16.08 -20.30
N LEU A 294 -4.46 -15.47 -19.36
CA LEU A 294 -4.29 -14.01 -19.33
C LEU A 294 -3.46 -13.45 -20.50
N ASN A 295 -2.52 -14.24 -21.03
CA ASN A 295 -1.68 -13.86 -22.17
C ASN A 295 -2.32 -14.22 -23.52
N GLU A 296 -3.34 -15.06 -23.53
CA GLU A 296 -4.16 -15.33 -24.71
C GLU A 296 -4.99 -14.07 -24.99
N VAL A 297 -4.56 -13.32 -26.00
CA VAL A 297 -5.30 -12.17 -26.51
C VAL A 297 -6.71 -12.64 -26.89
N PRO A 298 -7.79 -12.02 -26.36
CA PRO A 298 -9.14 -12.38 -26.77
C PRO A 298 -9.23 -12.31 -28.30
N PRO A 299 -9.82 -13.30 -28.99
CA PRO A 299 -9.95 -13.31 -30.45
C PRO A 299 -10.81 -12.17 -31.03
N THR A 300 -11.21 -11.20 -30.20
CA THR A 300 -12.00 -10.03 -30.56
C THR A 300 -11.48 -8.75 -29.89
N ALA A 301 -10.16 -8.54 -29.87
CA ALA A 301 -9.64 -7.18 -29.81
C ALA A 301 -9.71 -6.59 -31.23
N PRO A 302 -10.36 -5.43 -31.46
CA PRO A 302 -10.33 -4.75 -32.75
C PRO A 302 -8.90 -4.34 -33.14
#